data_AF-A0A6N7AFN8-F1
#
_entry.id   AF-A0A6N7AFN8-F1
#
_cell.length_a   1.000
_cell.length_b   1.000
_cell.length_c   1.000
_cell.angle_alpha   90.00
_cell.angle_beta   90.00
_cell.angle_gamma   90.00
#
_symmetry.space_group_name_H-M   'P 1'
#
loop_
_entity.id
_entity.type
_entity.pdbx_description
1 polymer ?
#
loop_
_entity_poly.entity_id
_entity_poly.type
_entity_poly.pdbx_seq_one_letter_code
_entity_poly.pdbx_strand_id
1 'polypeptide(L)'
;MDFAIWLQHVMVHAIPVLWRLHRMHHADLDYDVTTGARFHPLEILLSMGLKLAVIALLGPSAAAVIVFEVTLNATAMFNHGNLRLPRGLDGAVRWFLVTPDMHRVHHSIRPDESNCNFGFNLPWWDRLFGTYRPAPAEGHETMTLGIDAFRTREDLRLDRLLTQLFRGTVGDYPINRRPFEQEASAETSAQAGACDGLSHHTPPA
;
A
#
# COMPACT_ATOMS: atom_id res chain seq x y z
N MET A 1 -17.82 0.36 -10.01
CA MET A 1 -17.04 -0.88 -9.78
C MET A 1 -15.64 -0.56 -9.29
N ASP A 2 -14.88 0.36 -9.93
CA ASP A 2 -13.54 0.76 -9.48
C ASP A 2 -13.47 1.18 -7.99
N PHE A 3 -14.38 2.06 -7.55
CA PHE A 3 -14.52 2.42 -6.13
C PHE A 3 -14.70 1.21 -5.19
N ALA A 4 -15.46 0.19 -5.62
CA ALA A 4 -15.69 -0.99 -4.80
C ALA A 4 -14.42 -1.84 -4.64
N ILE A 5 -13.57 -1.87 -5.67
CA ILE A 5 -12.25 -2.54 -5.60
C ILE A 5 -11.28 -1.74 -4.75
N TRP A 6 -11.25 -0.41 -4.90
CA TRP A 6 -10.48 0.46 -3.99
C TRP A 6 -10.91 0.24 -2.53
N LEU A 7 -12.21 0.22 -2.26
CA LEU A 7 -12.74 -0.01 -0.91
C LEU A 7 -12.41 -1.42 -0.41
N GLN A 8 -12.52 -2.44 -1.26
CA GLN A 8 -12.06 -3.80 -0.94
C GLN A 8 -10.60 -3.77 -0.49
N HIS A 9 -9.75 -3.05 -1.21
CA HIS A 9 -8.34 -2.98 -0.92
C HIS A 9 -8.05 -2.30 0.42
N VAL A 10 -8.76 -1.19 0.70
CA VAL A 10 -8.74 -0.57 2.03
C VAL A 10 -9.18 -1.57 3.12
N MET A 11 -10.26 -2.33 2.90
CA MET A 11 -10.76 -3.30 3.87
C MET A 11 -9.80 -4.45 4.13
N VAL A 12 -9.09 -4.96 3.12
CA VAL A 12 -8.10 -6.03 3.34
C VAL A 12 -6.89 -5.53 4.11
N HIS A 13 -6.58 -4.23 4.04
CA HIS A 13 -5.62 -3.61 4.95
C HIS A 13 -6.22 -3.33 6.34
N ALA A 14 -7.51 -2.97 6.44
CA ALA A 14 -8.19 -2.47 7.64
C ALA A 14 -8.84 -3.54 8.53
N ILE A 15 -8.94 -4.78 8.07
CA ILE A 15 -9.50 -5.88 8.84
C ILE A 15 -8.43 -6.95 9.06
N PRO A 16 -8.03 -7.26 10.32
CA PRO A 16 -6.91 -8.17 10.59
C PRO A 16 -7.01 -9.54 9.93
N VAL A 17 -8.19 -10.15 9.88
CA VAL A 17 -8.37 -11.45 9.23
C VAL A 17 -8.20 -11.38 7.71
N LEU A 18 -8.63 -10.28 7.09
CA LEU A 18 -8.47 -10.07 5.65
C LEU A 18 -7.01 -9.76 5.31
N TRP A 19 -6.31 -9.00 6.16
CA TRP A 19 -4.88 -8.75 6.00
C TRP A 19 -4.07 -10.04 6.00
N ARG A 20 -4.44 -11.03 6.80
CA ARG A 20 -3.72 -12.33 6.81
C ARG A 20 -3.80 -13.06 5.46
N LEU A 21 -4.85 -12.81 4.67
CA LEU A 21 -4.94 -13.28 3.29
C LEU A 21 -4.08 -12.41 2.37
N HIS A 22 -4.25 -11.10 2.49
CA HIS A 22 -3.64 -10.12 1.59
C HIS A 22 -2.13 -9.99 1.76
N ARG A 23 -1.57 -10.24 2.94
CA ARG A 23 -0.12 -10.15 3.16
C ARG A 23 0.71 -11.13 2.34
N MET A 24 0.10 -12.18 1.78
CA MET A 24 0.75 -13.03 0.78
C MET A 24 1.19 -12.22 -0.44
N HIS A 25 0.39 -11.22 -0.83
CA HIS A 25 0.70 -10.27 -1.89
C HIS A 25 1.87 -9.36 -1.49
N HIS A 26 1.81 -8.80 -0.28
CA HIS A 26 2.85 -7.93 0.27
C HIS A 26 4.12 -8.65 0.74
N ALA A 27 4.18 -9.98 0.71
CA ALA A 27 5.38 -10.70 1.16
C ALA A 27 6.55 -10.59 0.17
N ASP A 28 6.30 -10.11 -1.06
CA ASP A 28 7.31 -10.07 -2.10
C ASP A 28 8.44 -9.09 -1.79
N LEU A 29 9.68 -9.53 -2.00
CA LEU A 29 10.89 -8.75 -1.74
C LEU A 29 11.47 -8.11 -3.01
N ASP A 30 11.13 -8.66 -4.20
CA ASP A 30 11.79 -8.30 -5.47
C ASP A 30 10.86 -7.56 -6.46
N TYR A 31 9.62 -7.26 -6.09
CA TYR A 31 8.57 -6.50 -6.81
C TYR A 31 8.65 -6.50 -8.34
N ASP A 32 7.80 -7.31 -8.97
CA ASP A 32 7.65 -7.37 -10.42
C ASP A 32 6.19 -7.70 -10.82
N VAL A 33 5.96 -7.86 -12.13
CA VAL A 33 4.61 -8.13 -12.66
C VAL A 33 3.96 -9.37 -12.01
N THR A 34 4.76 -10.34 -11.55
CA THR A 34 4.24 -11.55 -10.89
C THR A 34 3.68 -11.24 -9.50
N THR A 35 4.17 -10.21 -8.81
CA THR A 35 3.61 -9.72 -7.54
C THR A 35 2.12 -9.43 -7.68
N GLY A 36 1.72 -8.84 -8.82
CA GLY A 36 0.33 -8.54 -9.17
C GLY A 36 -0.58 -9.77 -9.34
N ALA A 37 -0.05 -10.99 -9.27
CA ALA A 37 -0.80 -12.25 -9.30
C ALA A 37 -0.69 -13.07 -8.00
N ARG A 38 0.09 -12.62 -7.01
CA ARG A 38 0.32 -13.36 -5.76
C ARG A 38 -0.77 -13.10 -4.73
N PHE A 39 -1.94 -13.73 -4.92
CA PHE A 39 -3.03 -13.65 -3.96
C PHE A 39 -3.37 -15.01 -3.37
N HIS A 40 -3.86 -15.00 -2.13
CA HIS A 40 -4.39 -16.22 -1.54
C HIS A 40 -5.69 -16.61 -2.27
N PRO A 41 -5.93 -17.90 -2.59
CA PRO A 41 -7.16 -18.30 -3.31
C PRO A 41 -8.47 -17.86 -2.63
N LEU A 42 -8.51 -17.88 -1.30
CA LEU A 42 -9.66 -17.36 -0.54
C LEU A 42 -9.90 -15.86 -0.77
N GLU A 43 -8.84 -15.06 -0.93
CA GLU A 43 -8.98 -13.64 -1.26
C GLU A 43 -9.60 -13.44 -2.65
N ILE A 44 -9.17 -14.24 -3.62
CA ILE A 44 -9.75 -14.22 -4.97
C ILE A 44 -11.24 -14.58 -4.93
N LEU A 45 -11.64 -15.60 -4.16
CA LEU A 45 -13.05 -15.98 -4.00
C LEU A 45 -13.88 -14.88 -3.33
N LEU A 46 -13.35 -14.24 -2.28
CA LEU A 46 -14.01 -13.12 -1.60
C LEU A 46 -14.16 -11.91 -2.54
N SER A 47 -13.12 -11.58 -3.31
CA SER A 47 -13.16 -10.51 -4.30
C SER A 47 -14.17 -10.81 -5.41
N MET A 48 -14.22 -12.05 -5.91
CA MET A 48 -15.22 -12.47 -6.89
C MET A 48 -16.64 -12.33 -6.34
N GLY A 49 -16.88 -12.74 -5.09
CA GLY A 49 -18.17 -12.56 -4.41
C GLY A 49 -18.59 -11.09 -4.32
N LEU A 50 -17.68 -10.20 -3.92
CA LEU A 50 -17.94 -8.76 -3.88
C LEU A 50 -18.26 -8.19 -5.27
N LYS A 51 -17.48 -8.54 -6.28
CA LYS A 51 -17.71 -8.07 -7.66
C LYS A 51 -19.06 -8.52 -8.20
N LEU A 52 -19.42 -9.79 -7.99
CA LEU A 52 -20.73 -10.31 -8.38
C LEU A 52 -21.87 -9.60 -7.65
N ALA A 53 -21.73 -9.31 -6.35
CA ALA A 53 -22.71 -8.55 -5.59
C ALA A 53 -22.88 -7.11 -6.14
N VAL A 54 -21.78 -6.44 -6.47
CA VAL A 54 -21.82 -5.09 -7.08
C VAL A 54 -22.45 -5.12 -8.47
N ILE A 55 -22.16 -6.14 -9.29
CA ILE A 55 -22.78 -6.33 -10.60
C ILE A 55 -24.29 -6.57 -10.44
N ALA A 56 -24.71 -7.44 -9.53
CA ALA A 56 -26.13 -7.70 -9.28
C ALA A 56 -26.87 -6.45 -8.78
N LEU A 57 -26.22 -5.63 -7.95
CA LEU A 57 -26.79 -4.40 -7.41
C LEU A 57 -26.92 -3.28 -8.45
N LEU A 58 -25.89 -3.06 -9.27
CA LEU A 58 -25.83 -1.94 -10.22
C LEU A 58 -26.41 -2.30 -11.60
N GLY A 59 -26.50 -3.58 -11.92
CA GLY A 59 -26.98 -4.08 -13.21
C GLY A 59 -26.22 -3.55 -14.45
N PRO A 60 -24.87 -3.47 -14.45
CA PRO A 60 -24.13 -3.03 -15.63
C PRO A 60 -24.31 -4.02 -16.79
N SER A 61 -24.13 -3.54 -18.03
CA SER A 61 -24.14 -4.43 -19.19
C SER A 61 -22.97 -5.42 -19.13
N ALA A 62 -23.14 -6.60 -19.74
CA ALA A 62 -22.07 -7.60 -19.83
C ALA A 62 -20.79 -7.03 -20.46
N ALA A 63 -20.93 -6.18 -21.49
CA ALA A 63 -19.79 -5.49 -22.11
C ALA A 63 -19.05 -4.59 -21.12
N ALA A 64 -19.77 -3.83 -20.29
CA ALA A 64 -19.15 -2.98 -19.26
C ALA A 64 -18.39 -3.80 -18.21
N VAL A 65 -18.93 -4.95 -17.80
CA VAL A 65 -18.25 -5.89 -16.90
C VAL A 65 -16.96 -6.41 -17.54
N ILE A 66 -17.02 -6.88 -18.79
CA ILE A 66 -15.84 -7.40 -19.51
C ILE A 66 -14.77 -6.31 -19.63
N VAL A 67 -15.13 -5.10 -20.07
CA VAL A 67 -14.19 -3.99 -20.19
C VAL A 67 -13.54 -3.67 -18.85
N PHE A 68 -14.33 -3.64 -17.76
CA PHE A 68 -13.79 -3.41 -16.43
C PHE A 68 -12.82 -4.50 -15.99
N GLU A 69 -13.16 -5.77 -16.17
CA GLU A 69 -12.29 -6.90 -15.78
C GLU A 69 -10.98 -6.90 -16.55
N VAL A 70 -11.02 -6.66 -17.87
CA VAL A 70 -9.81 -6.53 -18.69
C VAL A 70 -8.96 -5.36 -18.21
N THR A 71 -9.59 -4.20 -17.96
CA THR A 71 -8.88 -3.01 -17.48
C THR A 71 -8.27 -3.26 -16.11
N LEU A 72 -9.02 -3.81 -15.17
CA LEU A 72 -8.57 -4.12 -13.81
C LEU A 72 -7.36 -5.06 -13.81
N ASN A 73 -7.38 -6.12 -14.63
CA ASN A 73 -6.26 -7.04 -14.70
C ASN A 73 -5.05 -6.40 -15.40
N ALA A 74 -5.25 -5.65 -16.48
CA ALA A 74 -4.17 -4.97 -17.17
C ALA A 74 -3.48 -3.92 -16.27
N THR A 75 -4.26 -3.14 -15.52
CA THR A 75 -3.71 -2.16 -14.57
C THR A 75 -3.07 -2.84 -13.37
N ALA A 76 -3.64 -3.93 -12.84
CA ALA A 76 -2.98 -4.71 -11.79
C ALA A 76 -1.59 -5.20 -12.22
N MET A 77 -1.44 -5.72 -13.44
CA MET A 77 -0.14 -6.12 -13.98
C MET A 77 0.78 -4.91 -14.21
N PHE A 78 0.25 -3.81 -14.75
CA PHE A 78 1.02 -2.59 -14.99
C PHE A 78 1.55 -1.97 -13.70
N ASN A 79 0.70 -1.82 -12.69
CA ASN A 79 1.05 -1.23 -11.39
C ASN A 79 2.15 -2.03 -10.70
N HIS A 80 2.19 -3.35 -10.90
CA HIS A 80 3.22 -4.22 -10.35
C HIS A 80 4.44 -4.37 -11.26
N GLY A 81 4.42 -3.80 -12.46
CA GLY A 81 5.54 -3.89 -13.39
C GLY A 81 6.83 -3.31 -12.78
N ASN A 82 7.96 -3.98 -13.03
CA ASN A 82 9.27 -3.42 -12.70
C ASN A 82 9.71 -2.40 -13.78
N LEU A 83 8.88 -1.36 -13.97
CA LEU A 83 9.03 -0.33 -14.98
C LEU A 83 9.20 1.03 -14.32
N ARG A 84 10.23 1.77 -14.73
CA ARG A 84 10.46 3.14 -14.27
C ARG A 84 10.06 4.13 -15.36
N LEU A 85 9.01 4.89 -15.11
CA LEU A 85 8.61 5.98 -16.00
C LEU A 85 9.51 7.21 -15.79
N PRO A 86 9.81 8.01 -16.84
CA PRO A 86 10.43 9.31 -16.66
C PRO A 86 9.61 10.19 -15.71
N ARG A 87 10.26 10.89 -14.76
CA ARG A 87 9.58 11.63 -13.67
C ARG A 87 8.45 12.56 -14.14
N GLY A 88 8.66 13.31 -15.22
CA GLY A 88 7.64 14.20 -15.76
C GLY A 88 6.42 13.47 -16.32
N LEU A 89 6.65 12.32 -16.98
CA LEU A 89 5.58 11.47 -17.49
C LEU A 89 4.83 10.81 -16.33
N ASP A 90 5.55 10.23 -15.37
CA ASP A 90 4.95 9.62 -14.18
C ASP A 90 4.05 10.60 -13.42
N GLY A 91 4.53 11.83 -13.20
CA GLY A 91 3.76 12.89 -12.55
C GLY A 91 2.45 13.25 -13.28
N ALA A 92 2.45 13.24 -14.61
CA ALA A 92 1.23 13.47 -15.40
C ALA A 92 0.30 12.25 -15.38
N VAL A 93 0.84 11.05 -15.54
CA VAL A 93 0.06 9.80 -15.62
C VAL A 93 -0.65 9.50 -14.29
N ARG A 94 -0.02 9.77 -13.14
CA ARG A 94 -0.61 9.62 -11.79
C ARG A 94 -1.81 10.50 -11.48
N TRP A 95 -2.27 11.32 -12.42
CA TRP A 95 -3.57 11.98 -12.34
C TRP A 95 -4.70 11.12 -12.85
N PHE A 96 -4.43 10.13 -13.70
CA PHE A 96 -5.45 9.35 -14.39
C PHE A 96 -5.28 7.84 -14.23
N LEU A 97 -4.06 7.36 -13.98
CA LEU A 97 -3.73 5.96 -13.89
C LEU A 97 -2.77 5.73 -12.72
N VAL A 98 -2.98 4.67 -11.96
CA VAL A 98 -2.00 4.24 -10.95
C VAL A 98 -0.75 3.75 -11.68
N THR A 99 0.42 4.24 -11.29
CA THR A 99 1.69 3.89 -11.95
C THR A 99 2.50 2.91 -11.11
N PRO A 100 3.51 2.23 -11.69
CA PRO A 100 4.41 1.37 -10.94
C PRO A 100 4.98 2.01 -9.69
N ASP A 101 5.59 3.19 -9.82
CA ASP A 101 6.19 3.88 -8.69
C ASP A 101 5.14 4.40 -7.69
N MET A 102 3.89 4.64 -8.10
CA MET A 102 2.82 4.99 -7.15
C MET A 102 2.45 3.78 -6.29
N HIS A 103 2.19 2.65 -6.93
CA HIS A 103 1.76 1.45 -6.24
C HIS A 103 2.91 0.79 -5.46
N ARG A 104 4.16 0.93 -5.91
CA ARG A 104 5.31 0.38 -5.19
C ARG A 104 5.45 0.94 -3.77
N VAL A 105 5.05 2.19 -3.51
CA VAL A 105 5.03 2.78 -2.15
C VAL A 105 4.13 1.99 -1.21
N HIS A 106 3.01 1.47 -1.72
CA HIS A 106 2.08 0.62 -0.98
C HIS A 106 2.69 -0.72 -0.57
N HIS A 107 3.72 -1.19 -1.28
CA HIS A 107 4.47 -2.41 -0.96
C HIS A 107 5.68 -2.19 -0.06
N SER A 108 5.86 -0.97 0.44
CA SER A 108 6.89 -0.66 1.44
C SER A 108 6.70 -1.48 2.71
N ILE A 109 7.81 -1.84 3.34
CA ILE A 109 7.83 -2.47 4.67
C ILE A 109 7.25 -1.56 5.76
N ARG A 110 7.27 -0.24 5.53
CA ARG A 110 6.90 0.77 6.51
C ARG A 110 5.38 0.96 6.54
N PRO A 111 4.71 0.77 7.70
CA PRO A 111 3.24 0.85 7.77
C PRO A 111 2.63 2.21 7.42
N ASP A 112 3.35 3.32 7.60
CA ASP A 112 2.89 4.65 7.19
C ASP A 112 2.86 4.83 5.66
N GLU A 113 3.56 3.96 4.93
CA GLU A 113 3.65 3.97 3.48
C GLU A 113 2.77 2.89 2.87
N SER A 114 2.78 1.70 3.48
CA SER A 114 2.04 0.53 3.01
C SER A 114 0.53 0.66 3.13
N ASN A 115 0.06 1.60 3.94
CA ASN A 115 -1.37 1.90 4.11
C ASN A 115 -1.78 3.18 3.35
N CYS A 116 -1.23 3.34 2.15
CA CYS A 116 -1.53 4.42 1.19
C CYS A 116 -1.62 3.83 -0.22
N ASN A 117 -2.14 4.61 -1.19
CA ASN A 117 -2.21 4.26 -2.63
C ASN A 117 -2.92 2.92 -2.93
N PHE A 118 -4.14 2.76 -2.42
CA PHE A 118 -4.95 1.53 -2.56
C PHE A 118 -5.57 1.36 -3.96
N GLY A 119 -5.51 2.37 -4.83
CA GLY A 119 -6.08 2.30 -6.18
C GLY A 119 -5.42 1.23 -7.07
N PHE A 120 -6.22 0.67 -7.97
CA PHE A 120 -5.76 -0.19 -9.07
C PHE A 120 -5.86 0.49 -10.43
N ASN A 121 -7.04 0.96 -10.86
CA ASN A 121 -7.14 1.72 -12.11
C ASN A 121 -6.87 3.19 -11.88
N LEU A 122 -7.67 3.82 -11.01
CA LEU A 122 -7.73 5.26 -10.86
C LEU A 122 -7.15 5.70 -9.51
N PRO A 123 -6.32 6.76 -9.47
CA PRO A 123 -5.76 7.28 -8.23
C PRO A 123 -6.73 8.19 -7.46
N TRP A 124 -7.91 8.47 -8.02
CA TRP A 124 -8.81 9.51 -7.54
C TRP A 124 -9.37 9.24 -6.15
N TRP A 125 -9.64 7.98 -5.82
CA TRP A 125 -10.14 7.61 -4.50
C TRP A 125 -9.08 7.85 -3.42
N ASP A 126 -7.82 7.53 -3.70
CA ASP A 126 -6.73 7.84 -2.77
C ASP A 126 -6.58 9.34 -2.54
N ARG A 127 -6.77 10.14 -3.59
CA ARG A 127 -6.75 11.61 -3.46
C ARG A 127 -7.94 12.14 -2.67
N LEU A 128 -9.13 11.63 -2.96
CA LEU A 128 -10.38 12.06 -2.34
C LEU A 128 -10.42 11.73 -0.83
N PHE A 129 -9.91 10.55 -0.46
CA PHE A 129 -9.92 10.08 0.93
C PHE A 129 -8.59 10.31 1.67
N GLY A 130 -7.64 11.04 1.07
CA GLY A 130 -6.40 11.43 1.72
C GLY A 130 -5.41 10.28 1.97
N THR A 131 -5.50 9.18 1.21
CA THR A 131 -4.59 8.03 1.27
C THR A 131 -3.55 8.06 0.14
N TYR A 132 -3.48 9.13 -0.64
CA TYR A 132 -2.47 9.31 -1.68
C TYR A 132 -1.10 9.69 -1.09
N ARG A 133 -0.06 8.94 -1.44
CA ARG A 133 1.33 9.21 -1.06
C ARG A 133 2.23 9.25 -2.30
N PRO A 134 2.82 10.40 -2.66
CA PRO A 134 3.54 10.54 -3.93
C PRO A 134 4.87 9.76 -3.97
N ALA A 135 5.57 9.65 -2.83
CA ALA A 135 6.89 9.04 -2.74
C ALA A 135 7.11 8.38 -1.37
N PRO A 136 8.00 7.39 -1.27
CA PRO A 136 8.45 6.85 0.01
C PRO A 136 9.45 7.80 0.68
N ALA A 137 9.60 7.68 2.00
CA ALA A 137 10.43 8.57 2.81
C ALA A 137 11.90 8.56 2.38
N GLU A 138 12.41 7.40 2.01
CA GLU A 138 13.82 7.20 1.60
C GLU A 138 14.00 7.31 0.07
N GLY A 139 12.92 7.52 -0.69
CA GLY A 139 12.94 7.47 -2.15
C GLY A 139 12.86 6.05 -2.72
N HIS A 140 12.43 5.92 -3.98
CA HIS A 140 12.10 4.63 -4.59
C HIS A 140 13.28 3.65 -4.75
N GLU A 141 14.52 4.15 -4.78
CA GLU A 141 15.72 3.34 -5.02
C GLU A 141 16.16 2.56 -3.77
N THR A 142 15.97 3.14 -2.58
CA THR A 142 16.44 2.56 -1.31
C THR A 142 15.30 2.06 -0.45
N MET A 143 14.06 2.22 -0.90
CA MET A 143 12.89 1.71 -0.20
C MET A 143 12.96 0.20 -0.04
N THR A 144 12.72 -0.26 1.18
CA THR A 144 12.64 -1.68 1.50
C THR A 144 11.23 -2.18 1.25
N LEU A 145 11.10 -3.25 0.47
CA LEU A 145 9.85 -3.91 0.14
C LEU A 145 9.55 -5.08 1.10
N GLY A 146 8.30 -5.52 1.07
CA GLY A 146 7.85 -6.71 1.76
C GLY A 146 7.18 -6.40 3.10
N ILE A 147 7.18 -7.40 3.99
CA ILE A 147 6.70 -7.27 5.37
C ILE A 147 7.74 -7.81 6.34
N ASP A 148 7.71 -7.38 7.60
CA ASP A 148 8.72 -7.76 8.60
C ASP A 148 8.76 -9.26 8.89
N ALA A 149 7.59 -9.91 8.90
CA ALA A 149 7.46 -11.28 9.38
C ALA A 149 7.99 -12.36 8.42
N PHE A 150 8.08 -12.07 7.13
CA PHE A 150 8.38 -13.05 6.07
C PHE A 150 9.39 -12.46 5.10
N ARG A 151 10.67 -12.72 5.33
CA ARG A 151 11.79 -12.06 4.61
C ARG A 151 12.85 -13.01 4.08
N THR A 152 12.67 -14.31 4.27
CA THR A 152 13.60 -15.31 3.73
C THR A 152 13.07 -15.88 2.42
N ARG A 153 13.97 -16.41 1.57
CA ARG A 153 13.56 -17.14 0.36
C ARG A 153 12.64 -18.32 0.65
N GLU A 154 12.77 -18.94 1.83
CA GLU A 154 11.88 -20.03 2.22
C GLU A 154 10.44 -19.52 2.42
N ASP A 155 10.27 -18.35 3.04
CA ASP A 155 8.95 -17.75 3.29
C ASP A 155 8.17 -17.44 1.99
N LEU A 156 8.89 -17.24 0.88
CA LEU A 156 8.34 -16.90 -0.44
C LEU A 156 8.01 -18.13 -1.30
N ARG A 157 8.25 -19.35 -0.80
CA ARG A 157 7.78 -20.56 -1.49
C ARG A 157 6.27 -20.61 -1.51
N LEU A 158 5.68 -21.16 -2.57
CA LEU A 158 4.22 -21.23 -2.73
C LEU A 158 3.50 -21.88 -1.52
N ASP A 159 4.01 -22.99 -1.02
CA ASP A 159 3.44 -23.68 0.15
C ASP A 159 3.51 -22.82 1.43
N ARG A 160 4.57 -22.02 1.56
CA ARG A 160 4.80 -21.11 2.69
C ARG A 160 3.90 -19.88 2.57
N LEU A 161 3.76 -19.31 1.37
CA LEU A 161 2.84 -18.21 1.04
C LEU A 161 1.38 -18.58 1.37
N LEU A 162 0.91 -19.76 0.91
CA LEU A 162 -0.44 -20.23 1.18
C LEU A 162 -0.71 -20.46 2.67
N THR A 163 0.31 -20.86 3.44
CA THR A 163 0.17 -21.06 4.88
C THR A 163 0.42 -19.81 5.70
N GLN A 164 0.76 -18.67 5.07
CA GLN A 164 0.92 -17.41 5.80
C GLN A 164 -0.35 -17.06 6.57
N LEU A 165 -1.55 -17.30 6.03
CA LEU A 165 -2.80 -17.05 6.76
C LEU A 165 -2.79 -17.59 8.19
N PHE A 166 -2.09 -18.69 8.49
CA PHE A 166 -2.08 -19.34 9.80
C PHE A 166 -0.88 -19.02 10.69
N ARG A 167 0.07 -18.22 10.21
CA ARG A 167 1.34 -17.92 10.90
C ARG A 167 1.39 -16.51 11.48
N GLY A 168 2.36 -16.22 12.34
CA GLY A 168 2.56 -14.89 12.93
C GLY A 168 1.50 -14.50 13.96
N THR A 169 1.77 -13.43 14.70
CA THR A 169 0.87 -12.93 15.75
C THR A 169 -0.05 -11.85 15.18
N VAL A 170 -1.20 -11.61 15.83
CA VAL A 170 -2.13 -10.54 15.40
C VAL A 170 -1.50 -9.15 15.54
N GLY A 171 -0.42 -8.99 16.30
CA GLY A 171 0.37 -7.75 16.38
C GLY A 171 1.14 -7.38 15.11
N ASP A 172 1.28 -8.30 14.15
CA ASP A 172 1.96 -8.09 12.86
C ASP A 172 1.05 -7.41 11.81
N TYR A 173 0.19 -6.51 12.28
CA TYR A 173 -0.91 -5.94 11.54
C TYR A 173 -0.64 -4.46 11.19
N PRO A 174 -0.65 -4.08 9.90
CA PRO A 174 -0.07 -2.82 9.43
C PRO A 174 -0.83 -1.58 9.89
N ILE A 175 -2.17 -1.59 9.92
CA ILE A 175 -2.94 -0.36 10.19
C ILE A 175 -2.86 0.14 11.64
N ASN A 176 -2.62 -0.75 12.61
CA ASN A 176 -2.51 -0.37 14.02
C ASN A 176 -1.06 -0.16 14.50
N ARG A 177 -0.06 -0.27 13.61
CA ARG A 177 1.35 -0.02 13.95
C ARG A 177 1.75 1.46 13.94
N ARG A 178 0.80 2.40 13.87
CA ARG A 178 1.11 3.83 14.03
C ARG A 178 1.64 4.06 15.45
N PRO A 179 2.88 4.53 15.64
CA PRO A 179 3.32 4.95 16.96
C PRO A 179 2.60 6.26 17.28
N PHE A 180 1.65 6.22 18.21
CA PHE A 180 1.05 7.43 18.79
C PHE A 180 2.07 8.22 19.64
N GLU A 181 3.31 7.72 19.80
CA GLU A 181 4.29 8.19 20.80
C GLU A 181 5.50 8.96 20.23
N GLN A 182 5.67 9.06 18.91
CA GLN A 182 6.84 9.75 18.33
C GLN A 182 6.59 11.21 17.92
N GLU A 183 5.34 11.63 17.71
CA GLU A 183 5.04 13.05 17.43
C GLU A 183 5.10 13.92 18.69
N ALA A 184 4.68 13.40 19.85
CA ALA A 184 4.72 14.15 21.11
C ALA A 184 6.15 14.40 21.66
N SER A 185 7.09 13.49 21.37
CA SER A 185 8.49 13.63 21.82
C SER A 185 9.32 14.54 20.92
N ALA A 186 9.01 14.63 19.63
CA ALA A 186 9.66 15.53 18.69
C ALA A 186 9.31 17.00 18.95
N GLU A 187 8.05 17.32 19.28
CA GLU A 187 7.63 18.68 19.63
C GLU A 187 8.21 19.13 20.98
N THR A 188 8.24 18.23 21.98
CA THR A 188 8.79 18.56 23.31
C THR A 188 10.31 18.76 23.28
N SER A 189 11.05 18.01 22.46
CA SER A 189 12.50 18.15 22.33
C SER A 189 12.91 19.39 21.52
N ALA A 190 12.12 19.78 20.50
CA ALA A 190 12.34 21.01 19.75
C ALA A 190 12.08 22.27 20.58
N GLN A 191 11.14 22.22 21.53
CA GLN A 191 10.80 23.36 22.40
C GLN A 191 11.77 23.49 23.58
N ALA A 192 12.31 22.37 24.10
CA ALA A 192 13.33 22.38 25.15
C ALA A 192 14.70 22.89 24.64
N GLY A 193 15.08 22.58 23.39
CA GLY A 193 16.34 23.05 22.81
C GLY A 193 16.37 24.54 22.45
N ALA A 194 15.22 25.21 22.38
CA ALA A 194 15.12 26.63 22.02
C ALA A 194 15.25 27.59 23.22
N CYS A 195 15.08 27.11 24.46
CA CYS A 195 15.11 27.95 25.67
C CYS A 195 16.49 28.02 26.35
N ASP A 196 17.45 27.15 26.01
CA ASP A 196 18.77 27.10 26.66
C ASP A 196 19.86 27.96 25.96
N GLY A 197 19.51 28.71 24.92
CA GLY A 197 20.45 29.46 24.06
C GLY A 197 20.70 30.94 24.40
N LEU A 198 20.09 31.50 25.45
CA LEU A 198 20.21 32.92 25.80
C LEU A 198 20.86 33.09 27.18
N SER A 199 22.17 32.83 27.29
CA SER A 199 22.97 33.27 28.43
C SER A 199 23.75 34.55 28.10
N HIS A 200 23.71 35.46 29.06
CA HIS A 200 24.13 36.85 28.98
C HIS A 200 25.61 37.05 28.60
N HIS A 201 25.86 37.84 27.55
CA HIS A 201 27.16 38.44 27.28
C HIS A 201 27.15 39.90 27.78
N THR A 202 27.80 40.16 28.91
CA THR A 202 28.09 41.51 29.41
C THR A 202 29.44 41.96 28.82
N PRO A 203 29.55 43.13 28.18
CA PRO A 203 30.85 43.64 27.73
C PRO A 203 31.60 44.33 28.90
N PRO A 204 32.95 44.27 28.92
CA PRO A 204 33.74 44.93 29.94
C PRO A 204 33.87 46.44 29.71
N ALA A 205 34.18 47.14 30.81
CA ALA A 205 34.12 48.58 31.06
C ALA A 205 34.94 49.48 30.13
#